data_AF-A0A920EDL9-F1
#
_entry.id   AF-A0A920EDL9-F1
#
_cell.length_a   1.000
_cell.length_b   1.000
_cell.length_c   1.000
_cell.angle_alpha   90.00
_cell.angle_beta   90.00
_cell.angle_gamma   90.00
#
_symmetry.space_group_name_H-M   'P 1'
#
loop_
_entity.id
_entity.type
_entity.pdbx_description
1 polymer ?
#
loop_
_entity_poly.entity_id
_entity_poly.type
_entity_poly.pdbx_seq_one_letter_code
_entity_poly.pdbx_strand_id
1 'polypeptide(L)'
;MHGNYTAVTAIQESDLLITLGARFDDRVTGKVDAFAPDAKVIHADIDPAEFNKVRSADVSIQGDVGQTITELIKALKNYRNSRPPR
;
A
#
# COMPACT_ATOMS: atom_id res chain seq x y z
N MET A 1 -8.93 12.65 -9.42
CA MET A 1 -8.58 12.51 -8.00
C MET A 1 -8.59 13.90 -7.39
N HIS A 2 -9.42 14.14 -6.37
CA HIS A 2 -9.44 15.42 -5.65
C HIS A 2 -8.59 15.24 -4.38
N GLY A 3 -7.43 15.91 -4.34
CA GLY A 3 -6.45 15.81 -3.26
C GLY A 3 -5.31 16.78 -3.48
N ASN A 4 -4.38 16.87 -2.53
CA ASN A 4 -3.19 17.70 -2.70
C ASN A 4 -2.40 17.23 -3.93
N TYR A 5 -2.11 18.14 -4.86
CA TYR A 5 -1.37 17.84 -6.09
C TYR A 5 -0.10 17.03 -5.83
N THR A 6 0.71 17.41 -4.85
CA THR A 6 1.98 16.72 -4.57
C THR A 6 1.76 15.29 -4.08
N ALA A 7 0.72 15.05 -3.27
CA ALA A 7 0.38 13.72 -2.78
C ALA A 7 -0.15 12.84 -3.93
N VAL A 8 -1.00 13.40 -4.79
CA VAL A 8 -1.53 12.68 -5.96
C VAL A 8 -0.40 12.31 -6.92
N THR A 9 0.49 13.24 -7.24
CA THR A 9 1.65 12.98 -8.10
C THR A 9 2.56 11.91 -7.49
N ALA A 10 2.85 11.99 -6.18
CA ALA A 10 3.68 10.97 -5.52
C ALA A 10 3.07 9.57 -5.57
N ILE A 11 1.74 9.45 -5.46
CA ILE A 11 1.05 8.16 -5.66
C ILE A 11 1.21 7.71 -7.11
N GLN A 12 0.94 8.60 -8.07
CA GLN A 12 0.97 8.26 -9.49
C GLN A 12 2.36 7.83 -10.00
N GLU A 13 3.42 8.45 -9.49
CA GLU A 13 4.82 8.17 -9.87
C GLU A 13 5.49 7.08 -9.00
N SER A 14 4.75 6.47 -8.07
CA SER A 14 5.30 5.41 -7.21
C SER A 14 5.53 4.10 -7.96
N ASP A 15 6.59 3.38 -7.59
CA ASP A 15 6.86 2.00 -8.01
C ASP A 15 6.39 0.97 -6.98
N LEU A 16 6.10 1.42 -5.76
CA LEU A 16 5.52 0.64 -4.67
C LEU A 16 4.52 1.49 -3.88
N LEU A 17 3.27 1.02 -3.84
CA LEU A 17 2.19 1.59 -3.04
C LEU A 17 1.90 0.68 -1.85
N ILE A 18 2.04 1.22 -0.64
CA ILE A 18 1.74 0.51 0.61
C ILE A 18 0.46 1.09 1.21
N THR A 19 -0.63 0.33 1.13
CA THR A 19 -1.95 0.72 1.61
C THR A 19 -2.24 0.02 2.93
N LEU A 20 -2.37 0.81 4.00
CA LEU A 20 -2.53 0.34 5.38
C LEU A 20 -3.89 0.78 5.93
N GLY A 21 -4.83 -0.16 6.09
CA GLY A 21 -6.16 0.11 6.66
C GLY A 21 -7.01 1.08 5.85
N ALA A 22 -6.78 1.15 4.53
CA ALA A 22 -7.50 2.02 3.63
C ALA A 22 -8.15 1.21 2.50
N ARG A 23 -9.33 1.67 2.09
CA ARG A 23 -10.08 1.10 0.97
C ARG A 23 -9.79 1.90 -0.29
N PHE A 24 -9.62 1.20 -1.40
CA PHE A 24 -9.51 1.83 -2.71
C PHE A 24 -10.90 2.27 -3.18
N ASP A 25 -11.37 3.42 -2.70
CA ASP A 25 -12.64 4.00 -3.09
C ASP A 25 -12.56 4.63 -4.50
N ASP A 26 -13.67 4.61 -5.24
CA ASP A 26 -13.77 5.15 -6.61
C ASP A 26 -13.50 6.66 -6.65
N ARG A 27 -13.81 7.39 -5.57
CA ARG A 27 -13.52 8.83 -5.44
C ARG A 27 -12.03 9.13 -5.32
N VAL A 28 -11.23 8.16 -4.84
CA VAL A 28 -9.78 8.27 -4.73
C VAL A 28 -9.14 7.84 -6.03
N THR A 29 -9.52 6.69 -6.57
CA THR A 29 -8.86 6.09 -7.74
C THR A 29 -9.24 6.77 -9.06
N GLY A 30 -10.45 7.32 -9.19
CA GLY A 30 -10.95 7.86 -10.45
C GLY A 30 -11.10 6.75 -11.50
N LYS A 31 -10.12 6.63 -12.41
CA LYS A 31 -10.02 5.48 -13.31
C LYS A 31 -9.00 4.50 -12.73
N VAL A 32 -9.48 3.34 -12.28
CA VAL A 32 -8.69 2.30 -11.63
C VAL A 32 -7.43 1.93 -12.42
N ASP A 33 -7.55 1.73 -13.74
CA ASP A 33 -6.42 1.35 -14.60
C ASP A 33 -5.33 2.45 -14.70
N ALA A 34 -5.67 3.69 -14.35
CA ALA A 34 -4.76 4.83 -14.37
C ALA A 34 -4.33 5.26 -12.96
N PHE A 35 -4.63 4.47 -11.93
CA PHE A 35 -4.25 4.76 -10.55
C PHE A 35 -2.93 4.10 -10.22
N ALA A 36 -1.86 4.90 -10.09
CA ALA A 36 -0.50 4.44 -9.79
C ALA A 36 -0.08 3.26 -10.69
N PRO A 37 -0.05 3.48 -12.02
CA PRO A 37 -0.03 2.42 -13.03
C PRO A 37 1.20 1.49 -12.94
N ASP A 38 2.34 2.04 -12.52
CA ASP A 38 3.60 1.29 -12.44
C ASP A 38 3.89 0.73 -11.05
N ALA A 39 3.02 1.02 -10.07
CA ALA A 39 3.22 0.62 -8.69
C ALA A 39 2.86 -0.85 -8.45
N LYS A 40 3.75 -1.58 -7.76
CA LYS A 40 3.37 -2.77 -7.02
C LYS A 40 2.53 -2.38 -5.81
N VAL A 41 1.55 -3.18 -5.44
CA VAL A 41 0.59 -2.86 -4.38
C VAL A 41 0.72 -3.85 -3.22
N ILE A 42 0.97 -3.32 -2.03
CA ILE A 42 0.79 -4.03 -0.77
C ILE A 42 -0.48 -3.49 -0.12
N HIS A 43 -1.45 -4.36 0.18
CA HIS A 43 -2.71 -3.97 0.81
C HIS A 43 -2.90 -4.72 2.12
N ALA A 44 -2.86 -3.98 3.23
CA ALA A 44 -3.19 -4.49 4.55
C ALA A 44 -4.58 -4.00 4.98
N ASP A 45 -5.49 -4.93 5.25
CA ASP A 45 -6.85 -4.64 5.72
C ASP A 45 -7.33 -5.73 6.67
N ILE A 46 -8.26 -5.40 7.57
CA ILE A 46 -8.88 -6.37 8.47
C ILE A 46 -10.01 -7.13 7.77
N ASP A 47 -10.63 -6.50 6.76
CA ASP A 47 -11.76 -7.04 6.03
C ASP A 47 -11.30 -7.75 4.75
N PRO A 48 -11.43 -9.09 4.66
CA PRO A 48 -11.02 -9.83 3.47
C PRO A 48 -11.82 -9.46 2.21
N ALA A 49 -13.00 -8.86 2.36
CA ALA A 49 -13.83 -8.46 1.22
C ALA A 49 -13.28 -7.24 0.45
N GLU A 50 -12.34 -6.50 1.03
CA GLU A 50 -11.74 -5.32 0.41
C GLU A 50 -10.52 -5.67 -0.47
N PHE A 51 -9.97 -6.88 -0.35
CA PHE A 51 -8.85 -7.31 -1.19
C PHE A 51 -9.31 -7.57 -2.63
N ASN A 52 -8.52 -7.08 -3.60
CA ASN A 52 -8.71 -7.27 -5.04
C ASN A 52 -10.04 -6.77 -5.61
N LYS A 53 -10.82 -6.04 -4.82
CA LYS A 53 -12.14 -5.52 -5.20
C LYS A 53 -12.07 -4.39 -6.22
N VAL A 54 -11.14 -3.46 -6.00
CA VAL A 54 -10.97 -2.28 -6.87
C VAL A 54 -9.62 -2.31 -7.56
N ARG A 55 -8.55 -2.66 -6.85
CA ARG A 55 -7.23 -2.87 -7.44
C ARG A 55 -6.66 -4.19 -6.95
N SER A 56 -6.03 -4.94 -7.85
CA SER A 56 -5.34 -6.17 -7.49
C SER A 56 -4.12 -5.84 -6.64
N ALA A 57 -3.98 -6.48 -5.49
CA ALA A 57 -2.80 -6.38 -4.64
C ALA A 57 -1.79 -7.46 -5.01
N ASP A 58 -0.52 -7.10 -5.11
CA ASP A 58 0.56 -8.07 -5.26
C ASP A 58 0.79 -8.85 -3.96
N VAL A 59 0.61 -8.19 -2.82
CA VAL A 59 0.67 -8.80 -1.49
C VAL A 59 -0.50 -8.29 -0.64
N SER A 60 -1.32 -9.21 -0.16
CA SER A 60 -2.40 -8.92 0.78
C SER A 60 -2.02 -9.36 2.19
N ILE A 61 -2.22 -8.47 3.18
CA ILE A 61 -1.98 -8.77 4.59
C ILE A 61 -3.31 -8.63 5.33
N GLN A 62 -3.90 -9.75 5.72
CA GLN A 62 -5.13 -9.73 6.51
C GLN A 62 -4.81 -9.57 7.99
N GLY A 63 -5.36 -8.53 8.63
CA GLY A 63 -5.26 -8.37 10.06
C GLY A 63 -5.47 -6.95 10.55
N ASP A 64 -5.30 -6.76 11.86
CA ASP A 64 -5.29 -5.44 12.47
C ASP A 64 -4.09 -4.62 11.95
N VAL A 65 -4.36 -3.39 11.52
CA VAL A 65 -3.33 -2.53 10.91
C VAL A 65 -2.27 -2.10 11.91
N GLY A 66 -2.63 -1.91 13.18
CA GLY A 66 -1.70 -1.55 14.25
C GLY A 66 -0.69 -2.66 14.53
N GLN A 67 -1.17 -3.90 14.58
CA GLN A 67 -0.32 -5.09 14.69
C GLN A 67 0.55 -5.27 13.45
N THR A 68 -0.03 -5.10 12.25
CA THR A 68 0.69 -5.19 10.97
C THR A 68 1.85 -4.19 10.91
N ILE A 69 1.61 -2.93 11.26
CA ILE A 69 2.66 -1.89 11.30
C ILE A 69 3.76 -2.26 12.30
N THR A 70 3.38 -2.76 13.48
CA THR A 70 4.33 -3.16 14.53
C THR A 70 5.27 -4.25 14.05
N GLU A 71 4.74 -5.30 13.43
CA GLU A 71 5.56 -6.40 12.90
C GLU A 71 6.38 -5.96 11.67
N LEU A 72 5.85 -5.10 10.80
CA LEU A 72 6.61 -4.53 9.67
C LEU A 72 7.82 -3.72 10.16
N ILE A 73 7.65 -2.88 11.18
CA ILE A 73 8.75 -2.10 11.77
C ILE A 73 9.81 -3.03 12.38
N LYS A 74 9.39 -4.09 13.08
CA LYS A 74 10.29 -5.09 13.66
C LYS A 74 11.07 -5.83 12.58
N ALA A 75 10.40 -6.29 11.52
CA ALA A 75 11.02 -6.94 10.37
C ALA A 75 12.03 -6.00 9.69
N LEU A 76 11.70 -4.72 9.49
CA LEU A 76 12.59 -3.74 8.89
C LEU A 76 13.85 -3.50 9.73
N LYS A 77 13.72 -3.40 11.07
CA LYS A 77 14.86 -3.28 11.98
C LYS A 77 15.78 -4.50 11.87
N ASN A 78 15.21 -5.70 11.88
CA ASN A 78 15.96 -6.94 11.75
C ASN A 78 16.69 -7.01 10.40
N TYR A 79 15.99 -6.70 9.30
CA TYR A 79 16.57 -6.65 7.96
C TYR A 79 17.75 -5.67 7.85
N ARG A 80 17.60 -4.48 8.45
CA ARG A 80 18.67 -3.47 8.47
C ARG A 80 19.89 -3.96 9.25
N ASN A 81 19.67 -4.64 10.38
CA ASN A 81 20.75 -5.16 11.22
C ASN A 81 21.45 -6.39 10.58
N SER A 82 20.74 -7.16 9.77
CA SER A 82 21.31 -8.30 9.03
C SER A 82 21.99 -7.91 7.72
N ARG A 83 21.92 -6.65 7.31
CA ARG A 83 22.46 -6.20 6.03
C ARG A 83 23.99 -6.09 6.14
N PRO A 84 24.78 -6.71 5.24
CA PRO A 84 26.22 -6.48 5.22
C PRO A 84 26.49 -4.99 4.97
N PRO A 85 27.57 -4.43 5.54
CA PRO A 85 27.97 -3.05 5.24
C PRO A 85 28.13 -2.91 3.72
N ARG A 86 27.57 -1.83 3.17
CA ARG A 86 27.71 -1.48 1.75
C ARG A 86 29.11 -0.99 1.45
#